data_AF-A0A9E1CHJ5-F1
#
_entry.id   AF-A0A9E1CHJ5-F1
#
_cell.length_a   1.000
_cell.length_b   1.000
_cell.length_c   1.000
_cell.angle_alpha   90.00
_cell.angle_beta   90.00
_cell.angle_gamma   90.00
#
_symmetry.space_group_name_H-M   'P 1'
#
loop_
_entity.id
_entity.type
_entity.pdbx_description
1 polymer ?
#
loop_
_entity_poly.entity_id
_entity_poly.type
_entity_poly.pdbx_seq_one_letter_code
_entity_poly.pdbx_strand_id
1 'polypeptide(L)' 'WMTTMNPATRRLIKVMPEDMERTMQIFDLLLGDNLQGRKEHIAENGYKYLDQLDVS' A
#
# COMPACT_ATOMS: atom_id res chain seq x y z
N TRP A 1 -8.15 21.35 -10.38
CA TRP A 1 -7.70 21.13 -11.77
C TRP A 1 -6.18 21.30 -11.95
N MET A 2 -5.59 22.46 -11.62
CA MET A 2 -4.19 22.78 -11.96
C MET A 2 -3.10 21.89 -11.32
N THR A 3 -3.34 21.32 -10.14
CA THR A 3 -2.33 20.55 -9.40
C THR A 3 -2.31 19.07 -9.76
N THR A 4 -3.46 18.40 -9.78
CA THR A 4 -3.54 16.94 -9.94
C THR A 4 -4.26 16.47 -11.21
N MET A 5 -4.97 17.35 -11.91
CA MET A 5 -5.83 16.96 -13.04
C MET A 5 -5.41 17.54 -14.39
N ASN A 6 -4.61 18.61 -14.43
CA ASN A 6 -4.13 19.21 -15.68
C ASN A 6 -3.30 18.18 -16.47
N PRO A 7 -3.72 17.77 -17.67
CA PRO A 7 -3.03 16.73 -18.44
C PRO A 7 -1.56 17.02 -18.73
N ALA A 8 -1.19 18.30 -18.86
CA ALA A 8 0.19 18.71 -19.15
C ALA A 8 1.12 18.65 -17.94
N THR A 9 0.60 18.76 -16.71
CA THR A 9 1.42 18.87 -15.49
C THR A 9 1.14 17.77 -14.46
N ARG A 10 0.06 17.00 -14.63
CA ARG A 10 -0.30 15.91 -13.70
C ARG A 10 0.74 14.81 -13.73
N ARG A 11 1.03 14.26 -12.56
CA ARG A 11 1.87 13.06 -12.39
C ARG A 11 0.96 11.86 -12.17
N LEU A 12 0.91 10.95 -13.14
CA LEU A 12 0.16 9.70 -13.04
C LEU A 12 1.11 8.54 -12.78
N ILE A 13 0.67 7.60 -11.96
CA ILE A 13 1.33 6.31 -11.77
C ILE A 13 0.44 5.25 -12.42
N LYS A 14 0.97 4.52 -13.39
CA LYS A 14 0.28 3.39 -14.01
C LYS A 14 0.57 2.13 -13.21
N VAL A 15 -0.47 1.55 -12.61
CA VAL A 15 -0.35 0.25 -11.96
C VAL A 15 -0.16 -0.82 -13.05
N MET A 16 0.90 -1.60 -12.93
CA MET A 16 1.19 -2.72 -13.80
C MET A 16 0.84 -4.03 -13.07
N PRO A 17 0.32 -5.04 -13.77
CA PRO A 17 0.11 -6.35 -13.17
C PRO A 17 1.46 -6.98 -12.80
N GLU A 18 1.48 -7.69 -11.68
CA GLU A 18 2.59 -8.52 -11.22
C GLU A 18 2.15 -10.00 -11.23
N ASP A 19 3.00 -10.89 -10.74
CA ASP A 19 2.66 -12.29 -10.49
C ASP A 19 1.35 -12.43 -9.70
N MET A 20 0.44 -13.25 -10.23
CA MET A 20 -0.92 -13.40 -9.71
C MET A 20 -0.92 -14.04 -8.32
N GLU A 21 -0.11 -15.06 -8.09
CA GLU A 21 -0.06 -15.76 -6.80
C GLU A 21 0.49 -14.85 -5.72
N ARG A 22 1.58 -14.13 -6.03
CA ARG A 22 2.16 -13.18 -5.08
C ARG A 22 1.18 -12.06 -4.76
N THR A 23 0.48 -11.55 -5.76
CA THR A 23 -0.55 -10.52 -5.58
C THR A 23 -1.64 -11.04 -4.64
N MET A 24 -2.20 -12.23 -4.88
CA MET A 24 -3.24 -12.81 -4.02
C MET A 24 -2.77 -12.98 -2.57
N GLN A 25 -1.55 -13.45 -2.35
CA GLN A 25 -0.99 -13.60 -0.99
C GLN A 25 -0.90 -12.26 -0.25
N ILE A 26 -0.42 -11.21 -0.92
CA ILE A 26 -0.31 -9.88 -0.32
C ILE A 26 -1.70 -9.28 -0.06
N PHE A 27 -2.65 -9.49 -0.98
CA PHE A 27 -4.03 -9.04 -0.79
C PHE A 27 -4.71 -9.76 0.38
N ASP A 28 -4.55 -11.07 0.53
CA ASP A 28 -5.09 -11.81 1.68
C ASP A 28 -4.49 -11.34 3.00
N LEU A 29 -3.16 -11.15 3.04
CA LEU A 29 -2.46 -10.65 4.22
C LEU A 29 -2.95 -9.26 4.64
N LEU A 30 -3.01 -8.32 3.70
CA LEU A 30 -3.29 -6.91 4.00
C LEU A 30 -4.79 -6.58 4.08
N LEU A 31 -5.63 -7.24 3.27
CA LEU A 31 -7.04 -6.90 3.07
C LEU A 31 -8.01 -8.08 3.25
N GLY A 32 -7.51 -9.32 3.39
CA GLY A 32 -8.33 -10.52 3.62
C GLY A 32 -8.64 -10.80 5.10
N ASP A 33 -8.92 -12.07 5.40
CA ASP A 33 -9.35 -12.51 6.74
C ASP A 33 -8.19 -13.07 7.60
N ASN A 34 -6.96 -13.05 7.07
CA ASN A 34 -5.76 -13.50 7.77
C ASN A 34 -5.28 -12.51 8.85
N LEU A 35 -6.05 -12.41 9.94
CA LEU A 35 -5.80 -11.49 11.04
C LEU A 35 -4.45 -11.74 11.72
N GLN A 36 -4.07 -13.01 11.87
CA GLN A 36 -2.84 -13.39 12.56
C GLN A 36 -1.62 -12.96 11.75
N GLY A 37 -1.56 -13.30 10.46
CA GLY A 37 -0.47 -12.90 9.59
C GLY A 37 -0.34 -11.38 9.50
N ARG A 38 -1.48 -10.65 9.47
CA ARG A 38 -1.44 -9.18 9.47
C ARG A 38 -0.81 -8.60 10.74
N LYS A 39 -1.13 -9.17 11.91
CA LYS A 39 -0.54 -8.74 13.19
C LYS A 39 0.97 -8.96 13.21
N GLU A 40 1.42 -10.11 12.75
CA GLU A 40 2.85 -10.44 12.64
C GLU A 40 3.56 -9.45 11.70
N HIS A 41 2.98 -9.20 10.52
CA HIS A 41 3.54 -8.26 9.55
C HIS A 41 3.68 -6.83 10.11
N ILE A 42 2.64 -6.35 10.83
CA ILE A 42 2.65 -5.04 11.49
C ILE A 42 3.69 -5.00 12.61
N ALA A 43 3.81 -6.05 13.42
CA ALA A 43 4.80 -6.11 14.50
C ALA A 43 6.24 -6.06 13.95
N GLU A 44 6.50 -6.76 12.84
CA GLU A 44 7.82 -6.83 12.22
C GLU A 44 8.21 -5.58 11.42
N ASN A 45 7.24 -4.87 10.84
CA ASN A 45 7.52 -3.79 9.88
C ASN A 45 6.95 -2.43 10.26
N GLY A 46 5.99 -2.37 11.20
CA GLY A 46 5.25 -1.15 11.52
C GLY A 46 6.16 -0.01 11.99
N TYR A 47 7.22 -0.32 12.74
CA TYR A 47 8.17 0.69 13.24
C TYR A 47 8.85 1.48 12.11
N LYS A 48 8.99 0.88 10.92
CA LYS A 48 9.66 1.51 9.75
C LYS A 48 8.87 2.70 9.19
N TYR A 49 7.59 2.81 9.55
CA TYR A 49 6.67 3.80 9.00
C TYR A 49 6.17 4.78 10.06
N LEU A 50 6.66 4.72 11.30
CA LEU A 50 6.20 5.60 12.39
C LEU A 50 6.43 7.09 12.07
N ASP A 51 7.55 7.43 11.44
CA ASP A 51 7.88 8.82 11.06
C ASP A 51 6.97 9.38 9.95
N GLN A 52 6.21 8.50 9.28
CA GLN A 52 5.25 8.88 8.23
C GLN A 52 3.82 8.97 8.77
N LEU A 53 3.59 8.56 10.02
CA LEU A 53 2.30 8.73 10.68
C LEU A 53 2.17 10.20 11.10
N ASP A 54 1.23 10.91 10.48
CA ASP A 54 0.83 12.23 10.91
C ASP A 54 -0.07 12.09 12.16
N VAL A 55 0.57 11.90 13.32
CA VAL A 55 -0.08 11.91 14.64
C VAL A 55 -0.09 13.35 15.13
N SER A 56 -1.09 14.11 14.69
CA SER A 56 -1.37 15.49 15.11
C SER A 56 -2.70 15.58 15.87
#